data_AF-A0A966USD2-F1
#
_entry.id   AF-A0A966USD2-F1
#
_cell.length_a   1.000
_cell.length_b   1.000
_cell.length_c   1.000
_cell.angle_alpha   90.00
_cell.angle_beta   90.00
_cell.angle_gamma   90.00
#
_symmetry.space_group_name_H-M   'P 1'
#
loop_
_entity.id
_entity.type
_entity.pdbx_description
1 polymer ?
#
loop_
_entity_poly.entity_id
_entity_poly.type
_entity_poly.pdbx_seq_one_letter_code
_entity_poly.pdbx_strand_id
1 'polypeptide(L)'
;MPLIKLNNRSIKDVTSLPFGVGNLIHISSQTASNSASISFTTGINSTYKEYQFYFIDIHPRTDIVNFTFQLSTNSGSTYATTITSTTFNAIQDEAGTTTELAYNGYGLAQSTSFQSLTRDVGSDADQNLGGSMSLFNPSSTTYVKHFIANVNLANRADYTVNMYTAGYGNTTSAINAVRFQMSSGNFDGTIAMFGVL
;
A
#
# COMPACT_ATOMS: atom_id res chain seq x y z
N MET A 1 18.99 40.58 -1.75
CA MET A 1 19.64 39.38 -1.18
C MET A 1 19.88 38.40 -2.33
N PRO A 2 21.11 37.97 -2.61
CA PRO A 2 21.37 37.02 -3.69
C PRO A 2 20.80 35.65 -3.34
N LEU A 3 20.18 35.00 -4.31
CA LEU A 3 19.65 33.65 -4.17
C LEU A 3 20.83 32.66 -4.14
N ILE A 4 21.19 32.14 -2.96
CA ILE A 4 22.18 31.07 -2.86
C ILE A 4 21.53 29.79 -3.38
N LYS A 5 21.92 29.37 -4.59
CA LYS A 5 21.52 28.07 -5.15
C LYS A 5 22.41 26.99 -4.56
N LEU A 6 21.87 26.18 -3.66
CA LEU A 6 22.55 24.99 -3.14
C LEU A 6 22.71 23.98 -4.28
N ASN A 7 23.94 23.49 -4.48
CA ASN A 7 24.23 22.40 -5.43
C ASN A 7 24.74 21.16 -4.67
N ASN A 8 24.86 20.01 -5.34
CA ASN A 8 25.30 18.75 -4.71
C ASN A 8 26.61 18.85 -3.92
N ARG A 9 27.53 19.75 -4.32
CA ARG A 9 28.79 19.98 -3.58
C ARG A 9 28.58 20.82 -2.33
N SER A 10 27.63 21.76 -2.34
CA SER A 10 27.29 22.64 -1.22
C SER A 10 26.60 21.91 -0.05
N ILE A 11 26.04 20.72 -0.30
CA ILE A 11 25.31 19.93 0.71
C ILE A 11 26.16 18.76 1.24
N LYS A 12 27.28 18.43 0.58
CA LYS A 12 28.12 17.27 0.89
C LYS A 12 28.67 17.28 2.34
N ASP A 13 28.94 18.47 2.87
CA ASP A 13 29.52 18.66 4.21
C ASP A 13 28.48 19.09 5.25
N VAL A 14 27.19 19.11 4.88
CA VAL A 14 26.09 19.39 5.82
C VAL A 14 25.86 18.14 6.67
N THR A 15 26.34 18.18 7.91
CA THR A 15 26.23 17.07 8.87
C THR A 15 24.95 17.11 9.69
N SER A 16 24.24 18.24 9.68
CA SER A 16 22.89 18.37 10.24
C SER A 16 22.13 19.48 9.52
N LEU A 17 20.82 19.28 9.35
CA LEU A 17 19.92 20.32 8.85
C LEU A 17 19.39 21.10 10.06
N PRO A 18 19.49 22.46 10.07
CA PRO A 18 19.06 23.29 11.19
C PRO A 18 17.53 23.43 11.30
N PHE A 19 16.77 22.66 10.54
CA PHE A 19 15.31 22.60 10.56
C PHE A 19 14.88 21.12 10.54
N GLY A 20 13.76 20.82 11.19
CA GLY A 20 13.18 19.48 11.16
C GLY A 20 12.80 19.10 9.74
N VAL A 21 13.55 18.18 9.15
CA VAL A 21 13.03 17.37 8.04
C VAL A 21 11.87 16.57 8.61
N GLY A 22 10.68 16.69 8.01
CA GLY A 22 9.50 16.00 8.50
C GLY A 22 9.75 14.50 8.68
N ASN A 23 9.03 13.86 9.61
CA ASN A 23 9.30 12.46 9.97
C ASN A 23 9.02 11.48 8.82
N LEU A 24 8.33 11.89 7.76
CA LEU A 24 8.05 11.07 6.58
C LEU A 24 9.18 11.18 5.54
N ILE A 25 9.96 10.12 5.40
CA ILE A 25 11.13 10.05 4.52
C ILE A 25 10.81 9.17 3.31
N HIS A 26 10.99 9.70 2.10
CA HIS A 26 10.86 8.91 0.88
C HIS A 26 11.97 7.85 0.80
N ILE A 27 11.61 6.61 0.52
CA ILE A 27 12.56 5.50 0.39
C ILE A 27 12.69 5.08 -1.07
N SER A 28 11.57 4.77 -1.73
CA SER A 28 11.56 4.38 -3.14
C SER A 28 10.18 4.53 -3.77
N SER A 29 10.13 4.60 -5.09
CA SER A 29 8.90 4.51 -5.87
C SER A 29 9.10 3.53 -7.02
N GLN A 30 8.04 2.77 -7.33
CA GLN A 30 8.03 1.83 -8.44
C GLN A 30 6.78 2.06 -9.29
N THR A 31 6.98 2.22 -10.60
CA THR A 31 5.89 2.36 -11.56
C THR A 31 5.63 1.01 -12.24
N ALA A 32 4.40 0.52 -12.12
CA ALA A 32 3.88 -0.58 -12.90
C ALA A 32 3.51 -0.06 -14.30
N SER A 33 4.00 -0.76 -15.32
CA SER A 33 3.62 -0.55 -16.72
C SER A 33 3.30 -1.93 -17.29
N ASN A 34 2.01 -2.28 -17.33
CA ASN A 34 1.52 -3.61 -17.65
C ASN A 34 2.22 -4.71 -16.81
N SER A 35 2.33 -4.49 -15.50
CA SER A 35 3.04 -5.38 -14.58
C SER A 35 2.09 -6.32 -13.85
N ALA A 36 2.49 -7.58 -13.65
CA ALA A 36 1.71 -8.55 -12.87
C ALA A 36 1.81 -8.28 -11.35
N SER A 37 2.91 -7.69 -10.88
CA SER A 37 3.12 -7.36 -9.47
C SER A 37 4.19 -6.27 -9.31
N ILE A 38 4.16 -5.58 -8.17
CA ILE A 38 5.23 -4.70 -7.68
C ILE A 38 5.66 -5.24 -6.32
N SER A 39 6.97 -5.38 -6.10
CA SER A 39 7.51 -5.88 -4.84
C SER A 39 8.59 -4.94 -4.28
N PHE A 40 8.48 -4.61 -3.00
CA PHE A 40 9.51 -3.87 -2.27
C PHE A 40 10.30 -4.88 -1.45
N THR A 41 11.51 -5.24 -1.89
CA THR A 41 12.40 -6.23 -1.24
C THR A 41 13.58 -5.60 -0.51
N THR A 42 13.71 -4.28 -0.57
CA THR A 42 14.75 -3.49 0.08
C THR A 42 14.12 -2.25 0.73
N GLY A 43 14.83 -1.63 1.65
CA GLY A 43 14.37 -0.42 2.35
C GLY A 43 13.51 -0.69 3.59
N ILE A 44 12.91 -1.88 3.72
CA ILE A 44 12.14 -2.29 4.91
C ILE A 44 13.10 -2.93 5.94
N ASN A 45 13.52 -2.13 6.91
CA ASN A 45 14.44 -2.51 7.98
C ASN A 45 14.13 -1.79 9.31
N SER A 46 15.06 -1.80 10.28
CA SER A 46 14.87 -1.22 11.61
C SER A 46 15.01 0.29 11.73
N THR A 47 15.30 0.99 10.62
CA THR A 47 15.47 2.45 10.60
C THR A 47 14.16 3.17 10.93
N TYR A 48 13.03 2.67 10.41
CA TYR A 48 11.72 3.31 10.56
C TYR A 48 10.77 2.45 11.39
N LYS A 49 9.94 3.08 12.23
CA LYS A 49 8.92 2.41 13.04
C LYS A 49 7.61 2.18 12.30
N GLU A 50 7.45 2.83 11.16
CA GLU A 50 6.28 2.70 10.31
C GLU A 50 6.69 2.91 8.86
N TYR A 51 6.08 2.14 7.96
CA TYR A 51 6.25 2.24 6.52
C TYR A 51 4.92 2.58 5.89
N GLN A 52 4.89 3.63 5.06
CA GLN A 52 3.72 4.09 4.35
C GLN A 52 3.86 3.80 2.87
N PHE A 53 2.87 3.10 2.32
CA PHE A 53 2.74 2.84 0.89
C PHE A 53 1.61 3.70 0.34
N TYR A 54 1.91 4.54 -0.65
CA TYR A 54 0.91 5.33 -1.38
C TYR A 54 0.65 4.70 -2.74
N PHE A 55 -0.62 4.51 -3.07
CA PHE A 55 -1.10 3.96 -4.32
C PHE A 55 -1.61 5.10 -5.20
N ILE A 56 -0.98 5.29 -6.35
CA ILE A 56 -1.22 6.44 -7.24
C ILE A 56 -1.65 5.90 -8.59
N ASP A 57 -2.89 6.23 -8.97
CA ASP A 57 -3.51 5.90 -10.26
C ASP A 57 -3.33 4.42 -10.64
N ILE A 58 -3.58 3.52 -9.68
CA ILE A 58 -3.46 2.09 -9.93
C ILE A 58 -4.63 1.65 -10.80
N HIS A 59 -4.34 1.17 -12.00
CA HIS A 59 -5.34 0.85 -13.03
C HIS A 59 -5.18 -0.61 -13.50
N PRO A 60 -6.17 -1.49 -13.28
CA PRO A 60 -6.12 -2.87 -13.76
C PRO A 60 -6.37 -2.97 -15.27
N ARG A 61 -5.79 -3.98 -15.93
CA ARG A 61 -6.02 -4.26 -17.36
C ARG A 61 -7.30 -5.04 -17.66
N THR A 62 -7.96 -5.58 -16.65
CA THR A 62 -9.18 -6.39 -16.77
C THR A 62 -10.15 -6.04 -15.66
N ASP A 63 -11.45 -6.06 -15.95
CA ASP A 63 -12.50 -5.82 -14.98
C ASP A 63 -12.57 -6.90 -13.89
N ILE A 64 -13.23 -6.55 -12.79
CA ILE A 64 -13.61 -7.47 -11.72
C ILE A 64 -12.39 -8.08 -11.04
N VAL A 65 -11.39 -7.23 -10.77
CA VAL A 65 -10.18 -7.63 -10.06
C VAL A 65 -9.99 -6.79 -8.81
N ASN A 66 -9.32 -7.38 -7.83
CA ASN A 66 -9.01 -6.72 -6.57
C ASN A 66 -7.52 -6.42 -6.52
N PHE A 67 -7.16 -5.19 -6.17
CA PHE A 67 -5.81 -4.87 -5.73
C PHE A 67 -5.56 -5.47 -4.36
N THR A 68 -4.46 -6.21 -4.23
CA THR A 68 -4.15 -7.05 -3.08
C THR A 68 -2.70 -6.90 -2.64
N PHE A 69 -2.39 -7.32 -1.41
CA PHE A 69 -1.01 -7.39 -0.93
C PHE A 69 -0.71 -8.65 -0.11
N GLN A 70 0.57 -8.96 0.03
CA GLN A 70 1.05 -9.98 0.95
C GLN A 70 2.46 -9.64 1.47
N LEU A 71 2.79 -10.17 2.65
CA LEU A 71 4.02 -9.89 3.38
C LEU A 71 5.00 -11.07 3.30
N SER A 72 6.29 -10.77 3.40
CA SER A 72 7.38 -11.75 3.36
C SER A 72 8.35 -11.55 4.51
N THR A 73 8.80 -12.67 5.07
CA THR A 73 9.85 -12.75 6.10
C THR A 73 11.21 -13.20 5.55
N ASN A 74 11.29 -13.52 4.26
CA ASN A 74 12.47 -14.13 3.62
C ASN A 74 12.94 -13.37 2.37
N SER A 75 12.96 -12.04 2.49
CA SER A 75 13.46 -11.10 1.48
C SER A 75 12.74 -11.21 0.13
N GLY A 76 11.47 -11.61 0.15
CA GLY A 76 10.63 -11.73 -1.04
C GLY A 76 10.77 -13.05 -1.80
N SER A 77 11.43 -14.07 -1.22
CA SER A 77 11.49 -15.42 -1.82
C SER A 77 10.10 -16.07 -1.83
N THR A 78 9.32 -15.87 -0.76
CA THR A 78 7.91 -16.26 -0.69
C THR A 78 7.07 -15.17 -0.02
N TYR A 79 5.78 -15.12 -0.37
CA TYR A 79 4.79 -14.19 0.17
C TYR A 79 3.63 -15.00 0.74
N ALA A 80 3.77 -15.43 2.00
CA ALA A 80 2.86 -16.37 2.64
C ALA A 80 2.77 -16.15 4.15
N THR A 81 2.85 -14.88 4.59
CA THR A 81 2.63 -14.56 6.00
C THR A 81 1.15 -14.78 6.33
N THR A 82 0.86 -15.49 7.41
CA THR A 82 -0.52 -15.67 7.87
C THR A 82 -1.10 -14.32 8.31
N ILE A 83 -2.25 -13.93 7.77
CA ILE A 83 -2.93 -12.67 8.07
C ILE A 83 -4.27 -12.95 8.76
N THR A 84 -4.58 -12.11 9.76
CA THR A 84 -5.94 -11.92 10.27
C THR A 84 -6.33 -10.46 10.10
N SER A 85 -7.49 -10.20 9.52
CA SER A 85 -7.92 -8.85 9.15
C SER A 85 -9.44 -8.71 9.09
N THR A 86 -9.90 -7.47 9.04
CA THR A 86 -11.28 -7.10 8.82
C THR A 86 -11.35 -5.99 7.78
N THR A 87 -12.46 -5.92 7.06
CA THR A 87 -12.72 -4.87 6.07
C THR A 87 -14.16 -4.37 6.18
N PHE A 88 -14.34 -3.06 6.06
CA PHE A 88 -15.62 -2.44 5.84
C PHE A 88 -15.49 -1.41 4.72
N ASN A 89 -16.61 -0.99 4.14
CA ASN A 89 -16.61 -0.08 3.02
C ASN A 89 -17.72 0.97 3.12
N ALA A 90 -17.46 2.11 2.50
CA ALA A 90 -18.46 3.11 2.15
C ALA A 90 -18.66 3.11 0.63
N ILE A 91 -19.89 3.07 0.17
CA ILE A 91 -20.25 2.97 -1.26
C ILE A 91 -21.23 4.09 -1.63
N GLN A 92 -21.04 4.62 -2.83
CA GLN A 92 -22.03 5.46 -3.51
C GLN A 92 -22.03 5.19 -5.03
N ASP A 93 -23.21 4.99 -5.61
CA ASP A 93 -23.42 4.95 -7.07
C ASP A 93 -23.61 6.36 -7.65
N GLU A 94 -23.45 6.50 -8.97
CA GLU A 94 -23.62 7.79 -9.67
C GLU A 94 -25.04 8.35 -9.55
N ALA A 95 -26.04 7.48 -9.49
CA ALA A 95 -27.44 7.87 -9.37
C ALA A 95 -27.83 8.29 -7.93
N GLY A 96 -26.97 8.05 -6.94
CA GLY A 96 -27.27 8.28 -5.53
C GLY A 96 -28.40 7.39 -4.98
N THR A 97 -28.66 6.24 -5.61
CA THR A 97 -29.70 5.29 -5.22
C THR A 97 -29.17 4.16 -4.33
N THR A 98 -27.87 3.90 -4.40
CA THR A 98 -27.17 2.92 -3.57
C THR A 98 -26.10 3.63 -2.75
N THR A 99 -26.42 3.88 -1.49
CA THR A 99 -25.52 4.48 -0.50
C THR A 99 -25.40 3.58 0.71
N GLU A 100 -24.21 3.09 1.00
CA GLU A 100 -24.02 2.07 2.04
C GLU A 100 -22.75 2.32 2.86
N LEU A 101 -22.83 2.02 4.15
CA LEU A 101 -21.68 1.75 5.02
C LEU A 101 -21.87 0.34 5.58
N ALA A 102 -21.03 -0.61 5.19
CA ALA A 102 -21.22 -2.01 5.53
C ALA A 102 -19.93 -2.76 5.84
N TYR A 103 -20.08 -3.83 6.60
CA TYR A 103 -19.04 -4.85 6.73
C TYR A 103 -18.87 -5.59 5.40
N ASN A 104 -17.63 -5.93 5.06
CA ASN A 104 -17.33 -6.65 3.84
C ASN A 104 -16.44 -7.87 4.12
N GLY A 105 -16.79 -9.02 3.52
CA GLY A 105 -16.15 -10.32 3.72
C GLY A 105 -14.73 -10.48 3.15
N TYR A 106 -14.05 -9.41 2.73
CA TYR A 106 -12.65 -9.47 2.26
C TYR A 106 -11.61 -9.60 3.37
N GLY A 107 -12.03 -9.61 4.64
CA GLY A 107 -11.16 -9.95 5.77
C GLY A 107 -10.65 -11.40 5.67
N LEU A 108 -9.45 -11.63 6.18
CA LEU A 108 -8.84 -12.96 6.27
C LEU A 108 -8.89 -13.46 7.70
N ALA A 109 -9.16 -14.76 7.86
CA ALA A 109 -9.14 -15.45 9.14
C ALA A 109 -8.00 -16.47 9.13
N GLN A 110 -6.85 -16.12 9.69
CA GLN A 110 -5.66 -16.98 9.77
C GLN A 110 -5.27 -17.61 8.41
N SER A 111 -5.22 -16.81 7.35
CA SER A 111 -4.94 -17.27 5.99
C SER A 111 -3.63 -16.70 5.43
N THR A 112 -2.96 -17.45 4.56
CA THR A 112 -1.81 -16.95 3.78
C THR A 112 -2.21 -16.38 2.41
N SER A 113 -3.50 -16.30 2.12
CA SER A 113 -4.03 -15.68 0.90
C SER A 113 -3.63 -14.20 0.83
N PHE A 114 -3.54 -13.64 -0.38
CA PHE A 114 -3.34 -12.20 -0.54
C PHE A 114 -4.53 -11.44 0.04
N GLN A 115 -4.25 -10.40 0.83
CA GLN A 115 -5.28 -9.55 1.42
C GLN A 115 -5.79 -8.57 0.35
N SER A 116 -7.08 -8.61 0.04
CA SER A 116 -7.72 -7.61 -0.81
C SER A 116 -7.82 -6.26 -0.11
N LEU A 117 -7.41 -5.20 -0.79
CA LEU A 117 -7.55 -3.80 -0.35
C LEU A 117 -8.70 -3.08 -1.07
N THR A 118 -9.25 -3.70 -2.11
CA THR A 118 -10.31 -3.14 -2.97
C THR A 118 -11.36 -4.21 -3.28
N ARG A 119 -12.48 -3.77 -3.88
CA ARG A 119 -13.59 -4.62 -4.31
C ARG A 119 -13.94 -4.34 -5.76
N ASP A 120 -13.69 -5.31 -6.63
CA ASP A 120 -14.08 -5.38 -8.03
C ASP A 120 -13.81 -4.08 -8.79
N VAL A 121 -12.54 -3.70 -8.85
CA VAL A 121 -12.08 -2.51 -9.58
C VAL A 121 -12.44 -2.67 -11.06
N GLY A 122 -12.92 -1.59 -11.67
CA GLY A 122 -13.18 -1.54 -13.10
C GLY A 122 -11.92 -1.17 -13.91
N SER A 123 -11.95 -1.43 -15.21
CA SER A 123 -10.82 -1.27 -16.13
C SER A 123 -11.09 -0.33 -17.31
N ASP A 124 -12.18 0.45 -17.26
CA ASP A 124 -12.40 1.52 -18.22
C ASP A 124 -11.31 2.59 -18.12
N ALA A 125 -11.10 3.34 -19.20
CA ALA A 125 -9.95 4.23 -19.36
C ALA A 125 -9.85 5.34 -18.28
N ASP A 126 -10.97 5.70 -17.67
CA ASP A 126 -11.09 6.70 -16.60
C ASP A 126 -11.23 6.08 -15.20
N GLN A 127 -11.26 4.75 -15.08
CA GLN A 127 -11.36 4.05 -13.80
C GLN A 127 -9.98 3.74 -13.22
N ASN A 128 -9.77 4.03 -11.94
CA ASN A 128 -8.57 3.65 -11.20
C ASN A 128 -8.87 3.54 -9.70
N LEU A 129 -7.84 3.19 -8.93
CA LEU A 129 -7.85 3.28 -7.47
C LEU A 129 -6.67 4.10 -6.95
N GLY A 130 -6.87 4.70 -5.78
CA GLY A 130 -5.85 5.46 -5.06
C GLY A 130 -6.05 5.38 -3.55
N GLY A 131 -4.97 5.53 -2.79
CA GLY A 131 -5.03 5.45 -1.34
C GLY A 131 -3.69 5.15 -0.69
N SER A 132 -3.72 4.60 0.52
CA SER A 132 -2.51 4.28 1.26
C SER A 132 -2.65 3.09 2.19
N MET A 133 -1.51 2.49 2.54
CA MET A 133 -1.37 1.47 3.58
C MET A 133 -0.19 1.76 4.49
N SER A 134 -0.42 1.70 5.79
CA SER A 134 0.59 1.79 6.84
C SER A 134 0.95 0.39 7.35
N LEU A 135 2.24 0.10 7.47
CA LEU A 135 2.79 -1.12 8.08
C LEU A 135 3.62 -0.75 9.31
N PHE A 136 3.22 -1.26 10.47
CA PHE A 136 3.79 -0.84 11.75
C PHE A 136 4.87 -1.79 12.25
N ASN A 137 6.01 -1.20 12.60
CA ASN A 137 7.18 -1.80 13.23
C ASN A 137 7.59 -3.16 12.63
N PRO A 138 7.74 -3.26 11.29
CA PRO A 138 7.91 -4.55 10.62
C PRO A 138 9.20 -5.28 11.02
N SER A 139 10.22 -4.57 11.49
CA SER A 139 11.51 -5.15 11.88
C SER A 139 11.56 -5.71 13.30
N SER A 140 10.61 -5.34 14.18
CA SER A 140 10.59 -5.85 15.56
C SER A 140 10.42 -7.37 15.55
N THR A 141 10.97 -8.09 16.52
CA THR A 141 10.73 -9.54 16.68
C THR A 141 9.84 -9.87 17.88
N THR A 142 9.19 -8.86 18.46
CA THR A 142 8.45 -8.97 19.72
C THR A 142 6.94 -9.10 19.51
N TYR A 143 6.37 -8.35 18.56
CA TYR A 143 4.92 -8.22 18.37
C TYR A 143 4.49 -8.67 16.97
N VAL A 144 3.20 -8.96 16.79
CA VAL A 144 2.61 -9.15 15.45
C VAL A 144 2.64 -7.88 14.61
N LYS A 145 2.53 -7.98 13.29
CA LYS A 145 2.74 -6.85 12.38
C LYS A 145 1.43 -6.24 11.94
N HIS A 146 1.01 -5.18 12.62
CA HIS A 146 -0.21 -4.48 12.26
C HIS A 146 -0.07 -3.74 10.93
N PHE A 147 -1.19 -3.66 10.21
CA PHE A 147 -1.34 -2.80 9.05
C PHE A 147 -2.74 -2.18 9.02
N ILE A 148 -2.83 -1.00 8.42
CA ILE A 148 -4.08 -0.28 8.18
C ILE A 148 -4.03 0.28 6.76
N ALA A 149 -5.09 0.11 6.00
CA ALA A 149 -5.23 0.63 4.65
C ALA A 149 -6.55 1.39 4.47
N ASN A 150 -6.49 2.46 3.70
CA ASN A 150 -7.63 3.21 3.21
C ASN A 150 -7.46 3.41 1.70
N VAL A 151 -8.39 2.88 0.91
CA VAL A 151 -8.28 2.86 -0.55
C VAL A 151 -9.62 3.17 -1.18
N ASN A 152 -9.68 4.24 -1.97
CA ASN A 152 -10.83 4.56 -2.80
C ASN A 152 -10.62 4.01 -4.21
N LEU A 153 -11.71 3.55 -4.83
CA LEU A 153 -11.69 2.99 -6.17
C LEU A 153 -12.93 3.37 -6.98
N ALA A 154 -12.77 3.40 -8.29
CA ALA A 154 -13.86 3.24 -9.25
C ALA A 154 -14.15 1.73 -9.41
N ASN A 155 -15.35 1.33 -9.02
CA ASN A 155 -15.84 -0.04 -9.16
C ASN A 155 -16.37 -0.28 -10.57
N ARG A 156 -16.30 -1.52 -11.06
CA ARG A 156 -16.78 -1.93 -12.40
C ARG A 156 -18.22 -1.53 -12.78
N ALA A 157 -19.05 -1.23 -11.78
CA ALA A 157 -20.47 -0.92 -11.95
C ALA A 157 -20.76 0.55 -11.60
N ASP A 158 -19.77 1.41 -11.82
CA ASP A 158 -19.86 2.87 -11.68
C ASP A 158 -20.19 3.32 -10.25
N TYR A 159 -19.53 2.67 -9.28
CA TYR A 159 -19.55 3.11 -7.88
C TYR A 159 -18.22 3.76 -7.53
N THR A 160 -18.28 4.79 -6.69
CA THR A 160 -17.14 5.11 -5.82
C THR A 160 -17.23 4.24 -4.57
N VAL A 161 -16.17 3.51 -4.28
CA VAL A 161 -16.09 2.65 -3.09
C VAL A 161 -14.84 3.03 -2.31
N ASN A 162 -15.00 3.43 -1.05
CA ASN A 162 -13.87 3.55 -0.13
C ASN A 162 -13.79 2.30 0.76
N MET A 163 -12.65 1.62 0.72
CA MET A 163 -12.36 0.41 1.47
C MET A 163 -11.45 0.73 2.65
N TYR A 164 -11.86 0.28 3.83
CA TYR A 164 -11.12 0.40 5.07
C TYR A 164 -10.73 -1.00 5.53
N THR A 165 -9.46 -1.34 5.44
CA THR A 165 -8.94 -2.66 5.79
C THR A 165 -7.91 -2.52 6.90
N ALA A 166 -8.05 -3.29 7.97
CA ALA A 166 -7.07 -3.32 9.04
C ALA A 166 -6.85 -4.76 9.53
N GLY A 167 -5.64 -5.05 10.00
CA GLY A 167 -5.31 -6.39 10.48
C GLY A 167 -3.89 -6.49 10.95
N TYR A 168 -3.40 -7.73 11.02
CA TYR A 168 -2.02 -8.02 11.30
C TYR A 168 -1.52 -9.26 10.57
N GLY A 169 -0.23 -9.25 10.22
CA GLY A 169 0.52 -10.47 9.96
C GLY A 169 0.78 -11.19 11.28
N ASN A 170 0.22 -12.40 11.42
CA ASN A 170 0.35 -13.28 12.58
C ASN A 170 1.74 -13.95 12.59
N THR A 171 2.76 -13.13 12.75
CA THR A 171 4.15 -13.54 12.91
C THR A 171 4.87 -12.52 13.78
N THR A 172 5.79 -13.00 14.61
CA THR A 172 6.73 -12.12 15.28
C THR A 172 7.95 -11.84 14.42
N SER A 173 8.26 -12.67 13.42
CA SER A 173 9.40 -12.50 12.51
C SER A 173 9.38 -11.14 11.82
N ALA A 174 10.58 -10.62 11.53
CA ALA A 174 10.70 -9.37 10.79
C ALA A 174 10.10 -9.52 9.37
N ILE A 175 9.29 -8.55 8.97
CA ILE A 175 8.85 -8.39 7.58
C ILE A 175 9.87 -7.53 6.87
N ASN A 176 10.40 -8.07 5.77
CA ASN A 176 11.47 -7.45 4.99
C ASN A 176 11.12 -7.31 3.50
N ALA A 177 9.98 -7.84 3.08
CA ALA A 177 9.41 -7.52 1.77
C ALA A 177 7.89 -7.48 1.77
N VAL A 178 7.33 -6.65 0.87
CA VAL A 178 5.90 -6.51 0.63
C VAL A 178 5.66 -6.59 -0.88
N ARG A 179 4.65 -7.34 -1.30
CA ARG A 179 4.21 -7.43 -2.69
C ARG A 179 2.79 -6.93 -2.82
N PHE A 180 2.55 -6.18 -3.90
CA PHE A 180 1.26 -5.74 -4.37
C PHE A 180 0.96 -6.35 -5.74
N GLN A 181 -0.27 -6.78 -5.96
CA GLN A 181 -0.72 -7.35 -7.24
C GLN A 181 -2.24 -7.27 -7.36
N MET A 182 -2.74 -7.38 -8.60
CA MET A 182 -4.15 -7.66 -8.83
C MET A 182 -4.46 -9.13 -8.52
N SER A 183 -5.71 -9.44 -8.17
CA SER A 183 -6.18 -10.82 -7.97
C SER A 183 -6.04 -11.67 -9.23
N SER A 184 -6.05 -11.01 -10.40
CA SER A 184 -5.70 -11.58 -11.71
C SER A 184 -5.24 -10.46 -12.65
N GLY A 185 -4.49 -10.83 -13.68
CA GLY A 185 -4.06 -9.90 -14.72
C GLY A 185 -2.95 -8.93 -14.29
N ASN A 186 -2.72 -7.94 -15.14
CA ASN A 186 -1.69 -6.92 -14.97
C ASN A 186 -2.31 -5.56 -14.61
N PHE A 187 -1.47 -4.62 -14.19
CA PHE A 187 -1.89 -3.26 -13.89
C PHE A 187 -0.81 -2.23 -14.26
N ASP A 188 -1.23 -0.97 -14.28
CA ASP A 188 -0.38 0.21 -14.35
C ASP A 188 -0.56 1.07 -13.10
N GLY A 189 0.31 2.06 -12.94
CA GLY A 189 0.26 3.04 -11.86
C GLY A 189 1.54 3.04 -11.03
N THR A 190 1.58 3.82 -9.96
CA THR A 190 2.80 3.98 -9.15
C THR A 190 2.54 3.67 -7.68
N ILE A 191 3.48 2.96 -7.06
CA ILE A 191 3.50 2.74 -5.62
C ILE A 191 4.74 3.44 -5.05
N ALA A 192 4.53 4.33 -4.08
CA ALA A 192 5.61 5.03 -3.39
C ALA A 192 5.70 4.58 -1.93
N MET A 193 6.91 4.23 -1.49
CA MET A 193 7.21 3.76 -0.13
C MET A 193 7.98 4.83 0.64
N PHE A 194 7.48 5.15 1.82
CA PHE A 194 8.06 6.09 2.77
C PHE A 194 8.27 5.41 4.11
N GLY A 195 9.22 5.90 4.89
CA GLY A 195 9.43 5.52 6.29
C GLY A 195 9.11 6.67 7.23
N VAL A 196 8.59 6.36 8.42
CA VAL A 196 8.35 7.33 9.49
C VAL A 196 9.34 7.09 10.64
N LEU A 197 10.04 8.16 11.04
CA LEU A 197 10.96 8.19 12.19
C LEU A 197 10.23 8.13 13.54
#